data_AF-F8AHL8-F1
#
_entry.id   AF-F8AHL8-F1
#
_cell.length_a   1.000
_cell.length_b   1.000
_cell.length_c   1.000
_cell.angle_alpha   90.00
_cell.angle_beta   90.00
_cell.angle_gamma   90.00
#
_symmetry.space_group_name_H-M   'P 1'
#
loop_
_entity.id
_entity.type
_entity.pdbx_description
1 polymer ?
#
loop_
_entity_poly.entity_id
_entity_poly.type
_entity_poly.pdbx_seq_one_letter_code
_entity_poly.pdbx_strand_id
1 'polypeptide(L)'
;MMASWEKIVEGVKSIALIKTKIRRGKRIALLVDGPNILRKELGVHLEDIVNALSEIGSIRVAKVILNQYAPQSLIEAVSNQGFEPVIVAGETGVKLAVEAMREVYNPNVDMIALATRNTEFVPIILKAKEKGKETAIVGVEPGLSAALKHAADYVIILKARGVSDEEGHIEDTEKGGEGRKGS
;
A
#
# COMPACT_ATOMS: atom_id res chain seq x y z
N MET A 1 32.90 10.66 32.22
CA MET A 1 33.72 9.99 31.18
C MET A 1 32.96 8.72 30.82
N MET A 2 32.29 8.69 29.65
CA MET A 2 31.44 7.55 29.29
C MET A 2 32.31 6.31 29.07
N ALA A 3 31.91 5.19 29.64
CA ALA A 3 32.77 4.03 29.72
C ALA A 3 32.81 3.32 28.35
N SER A 4 34.00 2.93 27.92
CA SER A 4 34.27 2.37 26.59
C SER A 4 33.39 1.16 26.22
N TRP A 5 32.82 0.49 27.21
CA TRP A 5 31.92 -0.65 27.00
C TRP A 5 30.54 -0.22 26.48
N GLU A 6 29.98 0.92 26.91
CA GLU A 6 28.67 1.42 26.46
C GLU A 6 28.66 1.70 24.95
N LYS A 7 29.73 2.32 24.42
CA LYS A 7 29.90 2.56 22.97
C LYS A 7 29.96 1.26 22.15
N ILE A 8 30.55 0.21 22.71
CA ILE A 8 30.65 -1.10 22.06
C ILE A 8 29.26 -1.77 22.04
N VAL A 9 28.48 -1.66 23.13
CA VAL A 9 27.11 -2.22 23.17
C VAL A 9 26.17 -1.49 22.21
N GLU A 10 26.30 -0.17 22.10
CA GLU A 10 25.56 0.64 21.13
C GLU A 10 25.90 0.24 19.69
N GLY A 11 27.19 0.13 19.35
CA GLY A 11 27.63 -0.31 18.03
C GLY A 11 27.16 -1.71 17.65
N VAL A 12 27.17 -2.66 18.60
CA VAL A 12 26.67 -4.03 18.36
C VAL A 12 25.15 -4.05 18.19
N LYS A 13 24.38 -3.27 18.97
CA LYS A 13 22.94 -3.10 18.77
C LYS A 13 22.62 -2.44 17.43
N SER A 14 23.34 -1.39 17.04
CA SER A 14 23.20 -0.74 15.72
C SER A 14 23.53 -1.71 14.59
N ILE A 15 24.62 -2.47 14.68
CA ILE A 15 25.00 -3.48 13.69
C ILE A 15 23.97 -4.61 13.63
N ALA A 16 23.43 -5.04 14.77
CA ALA A 16 22.36 -6.04 14.83
C ALA A 16 21.05 -5.49 14.25
N LEU A 17 20.71 -4.23 14.49
CA LEU A 17 19.53 -3.56 13.92
C LEU A 17 19.68 -3.42 12.39
N ILE A 18 20.88 -3.03 11.94
CA ILE A 18 21.27 -2.99 10.52
C ILE A 18 21.19 -4.40 9.91
N LYS A 19 21.74 -5.42 10.57
CA LYS A 19 21.68 -6.84 10.13
C LYS A 19 20.27 -7.41 10.12
N THR A 20 19.41 -6.99 11.06
CA THR A 20 18.02 -7.45 11.15
C THR A 20 17.18 -6.81 10.04
N LYS A 21 17.45 -5.54 9.69
CA LYS A 21 17.00 -4.92 8.42
C LYS A 21 17.54 -5.65 7.17
N ILE A 22 18.67 -6.37 7.29
CA ILE A 22 19.34 -7.13 6.21
C ILE A 22 18.85 -8.60 6.12
N ARG A 23 17.85 -9.05 6.89
CA ARG A 23 17.01 -10.17 6.39
C ARG A 23 16.29 -9.62 5.16
N ARG A 24 16.91 -9.79 3.96
CA ARG A 24 16.54 -9.11 2.71
C ARG A 24 15.11 -9.47 2.30
N GLY A 25 14.14 -8.75 2.86
CA GLY A 25 12.82 -8.62 2.26
C GLY A 25 12.97 -8.08 0.84
N LYS A 26 11.92 -8.23 0.04
CA LYS A 26 11.97 -7.89 -1.39
C LYS A 26 12.36 -6.43 -1.61
N ARG A 27 13.11 -6.14 -2.68
CA ARG A 27 13.29 -4.78 -3.17
C ARG A 27 12.11 -4.43 -4.04
N ILE A 28 11.20 -3.62 -3.53
CA ILE A 28 9.88 -3.40 -4.13
C ILE A 28 9.91 -2.13 -4.98
N ALA A 29 9.40 -2.22 -6.21
CA ALA A 29 8.95 -1.07 -6.96
C ALA A 29 7.44 -0.93 -6.79
N LEU A 30 7.01 0.11 -6.09
CA LEU A 30 5.62 0.46 -5.89
C LEU A 30 5.21 1.51 -6.92
N LEU A 31 4.20 1.19 -7.72
CA LEU A 31 3.53 2.12 -8.61
C LEU A 31 2.06 2.26 -8.22
N VAL A 32 1.63 3.49 -7.99
CA VAL A 32 0.27 3.82 -7.57
C VAL A 32 -0.49 4.46 -8.72
N ASP A 33 -1.64 3.88 -9.03
CA ASP A 33 -2.64 4.42 -9.95
C ASP A 33 -3.44 5.51 -9.23
N GLY A 34 -2.89 6.72 -9.21
CA GLY A 34 -3.40 7.85 -8.42
C GLY A 34 -4.90 8.10 -8.62
N PRO A 35 -5.40 8.27 -9.86
CA PRO A 35 -6.83 8.52 -10.10
C PRO A 35 -7.76 7.41 -9.62
N ASN A 36 -7.31 6.16 -9.51
CA ASN A 36 -8.17 5.04 -9.13
C ASN A 36 -8.03 4.61 -7.65
N ILE A 37 -6.98 5.08 -6.97
CA ILE A 37 -6.70 4.76 -5.55
C ILE A 37 -6.82 5.96 -4.62
N LEU A 38 -6.35 7.15 -5.00
CA LEU A 38 -6.28 8.32 -4.12
C LEU A 38 -7.56 9.16 -4.16
N ARG A 39 -8.70 8.48 -4.21
CA ARG A 39 -10.02 9.11 -4.17
C ARG A 39 -10.50 9.19 -2.72
N LYS A 40 -11.11 10.31 -2.34
CA LYS A 40 -11.52 10.57 -0.95
C LYS A 40 -12.48 9.50 -0.44
N GLU A 41 -13.41 9.06 -1.27
CA GLU A 41 -14.42 8.05 -0.94
C GLU A 41 -13.84 6.65 -0.65
N LEU A 42 -12.58 6.39 -1.03
CA LEU A 42 -11.92 5.12 -0.75
C LEU A 42 -11.18 5.11 0.58
N GLY A 43 -10.98 6.28 1.21
CA GLY A 43 -10.28 6.40 2.49
C GLY A 43 -8.87 5.79 2.49
N VAL A 44 -8.20 5.73 1.33
CA VAL A 44 -6.86 5.17 1.19
C VAL A 44 -5.81 6.26 1.34
N HIS A 45 -4.87 6.05 2.26
CA HIS A 45 -3.71 6.89 2.43
C HIS A 45 -2.45 6.18 1.93
N LEU A 46 -1.51 6.94 1.36
CA LEU A 46 -0.23 6.39 0.87
C LEU A 46 0.56 5.69 1.98
N GLU A 47 0.49 6.20 3.21
CA GLU A 47 1.12 5.61 4.37
C GLU A 47 0.63 4.17 4.63
N ASP A 48 -0.66 3.89 4.43
CA ASP A 48 -1.21 2.54 4.59
C ASP A 48 -0.63 1.56 3.57
N ILE A 49 -0.44 2.02 2.33
CA ILE A 49 0.21 1.23 1.27
C ILE A 49 1.66 0.91 1.67
N VAL A 50 2.39 1.91 2.16
CA VAL A 50 3.79 1.76 2.59
C VAL A 50 3.89 0.77 3.75
N ASN A 51 3.06 0.94 4.77
CA ASN A 51 3.05 0.08 5.94
C ASN A 51 2.75 -1.37 5.57
N ALA A 52 1.75 -1.61 4.71
CA ALA A 52 1.41 -2.96 4.30
C ALA A 52 2.53 -3.66 3.51
N LEU A 53 3.26 -2.93 2.66
CA LEU A 53 4.39 -3.49 1.89
C LEU A 53 5.67 -3.66 2.72
N SER A 54 5.80 -2.94 3.84
CA SER A 54 6.98 -3.02 4.72
C SER A 54 7.17 -4.41 5.36
N GLU A 55 6.07 -5.15 5.54
CA GLU A 55 6.06 -6.55 5.99
C GLU A 55 6.72 -7.49 4.97
N ILE A 56 6.64 -7.16 3.68
CA ILE A 56 7.17 -7.98 2.58
C ILE A 56 8.61 -7.58 2.24
N GLY A 57 8.93 -6.29 2.32
CA GLY A 57 10.24 -5.81 1.98
C GLY A 57 10.43 -4.31 2.01
N SER A 58 11.49 -3.87 1.35
CA SER A 58 11.88 -2.46 1.30
C SER A 58 11.49 -1.85 -0.04
N ILE A 59 10.68 -0.80 0.00
CA ILE A 59 10.32 -0.01 -1.18
C ILE A 59 11.56 0.76 -1.63
N ARG A 60 11.98 0.54 -2.88
CA ARG A 60 13.15 1.20 -3.52
C ARG A 60 12.75 2.22 -4.57
N VAL A 61 11.57 2.01 -5.17
CA VAL A 61 10.95 2.92 -6.11
C VAL A 61 9.52 3.09 -5.65
N ALA A 62 9.08 4.35 -5.52
CA ALA A 62 7.73 4.70 -5.09
C ALA A 62 7.24 5.81 -6.02
N LYS A 63 6.34 5.48 -6.94
CA LYS A 63 5.82 6.41 -7.95
C LYS A 63 4.30 6.50 -7.84
N VAL A 64 3.76 7.71 -7.90
CA VAL A 64 2.31 7.93 -8.04
C VAL A 64 2.06 8.58 -9.38
N ILE A 65 1.30 7.89 -10.24
CA ILE A 65 0.92 8.42 -11.53
C ILE A 65 -0.29 9.32 -11.35
N LEU A 66 -0.18 10.57 -11.80
CA LEU A 66 -1.21 11.59 -11.66
C LEU A 66 -1.49 12.25 -13.00
N ASN A 67 -2.75 12.65 -13.19
CA ASN A 67 -3.15 13.47 -14.32
C ASN A 67 -2.60 14.91 -14.15
N GLN A 68 -2.31 15.61 -15.25
CA GLN A 68 -1.94 17.04 -15.29
C GLN A 68 -2.86 17.99 -14.51
N TYR A 69 -4.12 17.62 -14.29
CA TYR A 69 -5.10 18.41 -13.53
C TYR A 69 -5.14 18.02 -12.04
N ALA A 70 -4.24 17.16 -11.56
CA ALA A 70 -4.15 16.82 -10.15
C ALA A 70 -3.91 18.09 -9.32
N PRO A 71 -4.64 18.30 -8.21
CA PRO A 71 -4.49 19.50 -7.42
C PRO A 71 -3.09 19.54 -6.80
N GLN A 72 -2.53 20.74 -6.72
CA GLN A 72 -1.17 20.97 -6.19
C GLN A 72 -0.98 20.36 -4.80
N SER A 73 -2.00 20.44 -3.94
CA SER A 73 -1.96 19.84 -2.60
C SER A 73 -1.81 18.32 -2.59
N LEU A 74 -2.35 17.61 -3.61
CA LEU A 74 -2.16 16.17 -3.75
C LEU A 74 -0.73 15.85 -4.19
N ILE A 75 -0.17 16.63 -5.12
CA ILE A 75 1.22 16.48 -5.59
C ILE A 75 2.19 16.67 -4.42
N GLU A 76 1.95 17.68 -3.58
CA GLU A 76 2.71 17.93 -2.37
C GLU A 76 2.56 16.81 -1.35
N ALA A 77 1.33 16.32 -1.11
CA ALA A 77 1.09 15.19 -0.21
C ALA A 77 1.83 13.92 -0.65
N VAL A 78 1.82 13.62 -1.96
CA VAL A 78 2.58 12.51 -2.55
C VAL A 78 4.07 12.67 -2.26
N SER A 79 4.63 13.85 -2.54
CA SER A 79 6.05 14.14 -2.35
C SER A 79 6.47 14.07 -0.88
N ASN A 80 5.64 14.59 0.03
CA ASN A 80 5.89 14.57 1.47
C ASN A 80 5.89 13.14 2.06
N GLN A 81 5.18 12.21 1.42
CA GLN A 81 5.20 10.78 1.78
C GLN A 81 6.39 10.03 1.15
N GLY A 82 7.29 10.73 0.46
CA GLY A 82 8.50 10.14 -0.14
C GLY A 82 8.27 9.46 -1.49
N PHE A 83 7.14 9.73 -2.14
CA PHE A 83 6.86 9.24 -3.49
C PHE A 83 7.27 10.26 -4.55
N GLU A 84 7.67 9.77 -5.73
CA GLU A 84 7.81 10.57 -6.94
C GLU A 84 6.42 10.80 -7.57
N PRO A 85 5.92 12.06 -7.64
CA PRO A 85 4.73 12.37 -8.42
C PRO A 85 5.07 12.38 -9.92
N VAL A 86 4.48 11.47 -10.67
CA VAL A 86 4.65 11.38 -12.13
C VAL A 86 3.42 12.00 -12.80
N ILE A 87 3.55 13.26 -13.20
CA ILE A 87 2.47 14.02 -13.84
C ILE A 87 2.44 13.71 -15.35
N VAL A 88 1.27 13.37 -15.88
CA VAL A 88 1.11 13.09 -17.32
C VAL A 88 -0.03 13.88 -17.94
N ALA A 89 0.23 14.42 -19.13
CA ALA A 89 -0.73 15.13 -19.96
C ALA A 89 -1.50 14.20 -20.92
N GLY A 90 -1.90 13.03 -20.42
CA GLY A 90 -2.45 11.94 -21.23
C GLY A 90 -3.05 10.84 -20.36
N GLU A 91 -3.27 9.66 -20.95
CA GLU A 91 -3.87 8.53 -20.24
C GLU A 91 -2.90 7.99 -19.18
N THR A 92 -3.35 7.99 -17.92
CA THR A 92 -2.53 7.66 -16.75
C THR A 92 -2.15 6.18 -16.70
N GLY A 93 -3.02 5.28 -17.16
CA GLY A 93 -2.72 3.87 -17.27
C GLY A 93 -1.61 3.53 -18.26
N VAL A 94 -1.54 4.23 -19.40
CA VAL A 94 -0.42 4.10 -20.36
C VAL A 94 0.88 4.50 -19.68
N LYS A 95 0.90 5.63 -18.95
CA LYS A 95 2.11 6.05 -18.22
C LYS A 95 2.46 5.07 -17.11
N LEU A 96 1.48 4.55 -16.37
CA LEU A 96 1.68 3.50 -15.36
C LEU A 96 2.33 2.26 -15.98
N ALA A 97 1.84 1.80 -17.13
CA ALA A 97 2.40 0.64 -17.83
C ALA A 97 3.85 0.88 -18.25
N VAL A 98 4.17 2.06 -18.81
CA VAL A 98 5.54 2.41 -19.20
C VAL A 98 6.47 2.45 -17.98
N GLU A 99 6.06 3.09 -16.89
CA GLU A 99 6.86 3.13 -15.66
C GLU A 99 7.01 1.75 -15.03
N ALA A 100 5.95 0.94 -15.00
CA ALA A 100 6.01 -0.41 -14.47
C ALA A 100 6.96 -1.28 -15.29
N MET A 101 6.90 -1.20 -16.61
CA MET A 101 7.82 -1.94 -17.48
C MET A 101 9.27 -1.51 -17.29
N ARG A 102 9.56 -0.22 -17.03
CA ARG A 102 10.90 0.22 -16.65
C ARG A 102 11.40 -0.52 -15.39
N GLU A 103 10.54 -0.65 -14.38
CA GLU A 103 10.91 -1.32 -13.13
C GLU A 103 10.94 -2.86 -13.25
N VAL A 104 10.16 -3.45 -14.16
CA VAL A 104 10.25 -4.88 -14.48
C VAL A 104 11.65 -5.25 -14.98
N TYR A 105 12.31 -4.37 -15.72
CA TYR A 105 13.69 -4.61 -16.20
C TYR A 105 14.77 -4.07 -15.25
N ASN A 106 14.40 -3.48 -14.11
CA ASN A 106 15.35 -2.95 -13.15
C ASN A 106 16.00 -4.10 -12.35
N PRO A 107 17.34 -4.30 -12.41
CA PRO A 107 18.01 -5.38 -11.68
C PRO A 107 18.02 -5.15 -10.15
N ASN A 108 17.76 -3.92 -9.71
CA ASN A 108 17.69 -3.57 -8.29
C ASN A 108 16.30 -3.79 -7.68
N VAL A 109 15.33 -4.27 -8.45
CA VAL A 109 13.96 -4.58 -8.02
C VAL A 109 13.76 -6.09 -8.06
N ASP A 110 13.17 -6.67 -7.01
CA ASP A 110 12.78 -8.08 -6.97
C ASP A 110 11.27 -8.27 -7.17
N MET A 111 10.49 -7.23 -6.87
CA MET A 111 9.03 -7.30 -6.84
C MET A 111 8.40 -6.03 -7.42
N ILE A 112 7.33 -6.20 -8.20
CA ILE A 112 6.47 -5.12 -8.69
C ILE A 112 5.19 -5.10 -7.86
N ALA A 113 4.95 -4.02 -7.13
CA ALA A 113 3.70 -3.77 -6.44
C ALA A 113 2.90 -2.71 -7.21
N LEU A 114 1.68 -3.03 -7.62
CA LEU A 114 0.75 -2.07 -8.21
C LEU A 114 -0.36 -1.78 -7.21
N ALA A 115 -0.52 -0.51 -6.84
CA ALA A 115 -1.71 -0.06 -6.14
C ALA A 115 -2.75 0.39 -7.17
N THR A 116 -3.77 -0.44 -7.41
CA THR A 116 -4.81 -0.20 -8.42
C THR A 116 -6.02 -1.10 -8.19
N ARG A 117 -7.15 -0.73 -8.78
CA ARG A 117 -8.34 -1.58 -8.93
C ARG A 117 -8.64 -1.95 -10.39
N ASN A 118 -7.87 -1.40 -11.34
CA ASN A 118 -8.14 -1.55 -12.77
C ASN A 118 -7.59 -2.89 -13.32
N THR A 119 -8.49 -3.72 -13.87
CA THR A 119 -8.16 -5.01 -14.49
C THR A 119 -7.27 -4.89 -15.73
N GLU A 120 -7.25 -3.73 -16.38
CA GLU A 120 -6.43 -3.49 -17.58
C GLU A 120 -4.92 -3.63 -17.31
N PHE A 121 -4.50 -3.65 -16.03
CA PHE A 121 -3.10 -3.84 -15.64
C PHE A 121 -2.69 -5.29 -15.35
N VAL A 122 -3.60 -6.26 -15.51
CA VAL A 122 -3.24 -7.69 -15.45
C VAL A 122 -2.07 -8.05 -16.38
N PRO A 123 -1.96 -7.53 -17.62
CA PRO A 123 -0.81 -7.80 -18.48
C PRO A 123 0.54 -7.37 -17.88
N ILE A 124 0.59 -6.29 -17.08
CA ILE A 124 1.81 -5.85 -16.39
C ILE A 124 2.25 -6.91 -15.37
N ILE A 125 1.30 -7.43 -14.59
CA ILE A 125 1.55 -8.47 -13.59
C ILE A 125 2.09 -9.74 -14.26
N LEU A 126 1.43 -10.19 -15.32
CA LEU A 126 1.89 -11.37 -16.06
C LEU A 126 3.28 -11.18 -16.65
N LYS A 127 3.59 -10.00 -17.20
CA LYS A 127 4.91 -9.72 -17.77
C LYS A 127 6.00 -9.61 -16.72
N ALA A 128 5.70 -9.05 -15.55
CA ALA A 128 6.63 -9.01 -14.42
C ALA A 128 6.99 -10.44 -13.97
N LYS A 129 6.00 -11.33 -13.86
CA LYS A 129 6.19 -12.74 -13.51
C LYS A 129 7.01 -13.49 -14.56
N GLU A 130 6.73 -13.27 -15.85
CA GLU A 130 7.54 -13.82 -16.96
C GLU A 130 9.02 -13.42 -16.85
N LYS A 131 9.32 -12.25 -16.28
CA LYS A 131 10.69 -11.76 -16.04
C LYS A 131 11.25 -12.13 -14.67
N GLY A 132 10.59 -13.03 -13.94
CA GLY A 132 11.05 -13.54 -12.66
C GLY A 132 10.92 -12.54 -11.51
N LYS A 133 10.10 -11.49 -11.67
CA LYS A 133 9.72 -10.62 -10.55
C LYS A 133 8.53 -11.23 -9.82
N GLU A 134 8.53 -11.13 -8.50
CA GLU A 134 7.30 -11.35 -7.73
C GLU A 134 6.36 -10.15 -7.89
N THR A 135 5.08 -10.36 -7.66
CA THR A 135 4.06 -9.34 -7.91
C THR A 135 3.08 -9.19 -6.76
N ALA A 136 2.75 -7.96 -6.44
CA ALA A 136 1.74 -7.64 -5.45
C ALA A 136 0.69 -6.68 -6.04
N ILE A 137 -0.58 -6.93 -5.74
CA ILE A 137 -1.65 -5.95 -5.93
C ILE A 137 -2.03 -5.38 -4.57
N VAL A 138 -2.00 -4.06 -4.47
CA VAL A 138 -2.55 -3.32 -3.32
C VAL A 138 -3.86 -2.69 -3.77
N GLY A 139 -4.96 -3.11 -3.16
CA GLY A 139 -6.29 -2.63 -3.50
C GLY A 139 -7.10 -2.27 -2.28
N VAL A 140 -8.33 -1.84 -2.52
CA VAL A 140 -9.33 -1.52 -1.51
C VAL A 140 -10.67 -2.04 -1.98
N GLU A 141 -11.51 -2.48 -1.05
CA GLU A 141 -12.89 -2.87 -1.34
C GLU A 141 -13.88 -1.74 -1.02
N PRO A 142 -15.03 -1.68 -1.70
CA PRO A 142 -15.42 -2.54 -2.81
C PRO A 142 -14.69 -2.19 -4.12
N GLY A 143 -14.59 -3.18 -5.01
CA GLY A 143 -14.19 -2.98 -6.40
C GLY A 143 -12.82 -3.55 -6.76
N LEU A 144 -12.19 -4.35 -5.88
CA LEU A 144 -10.99 -5.08 -6.27
C LEU A 144 -11.37 -6.34 -7.06
N SER A 145 -11.07 -6.33 -8.36
CA SER A 145 -11.45 -7.42 -9.26
C SER A 145 -10.83 -8.78 -8.92
N ALA A 146 -11.58 -9.85 -9.18
CA ALA A 146 -11.07 -11.22 -9.05
C ALA A 146 -9.89 -11.49 -10.00
N ALA A 147 -9.89 -10.90 -11.20
CA ALA A 147 -8.81 -11.10 -12.17
C ALA A 147 -7.46 -10.58 -11.66
N LEU A 148 -7.44 -9.40 -11.01
CA LEU A 148 -6.21 -8.90 -10.37
C LEU A 148 -5.77 -9.82 -9.22
N LYS A 149 -6.72 -10.28 -8.40
CA LYS A 149 -6.44 -11.19 -7.27
C LYS A 149 -5.81 -12.50 -7.73
N HIS A 150 -6.30 -13.08 -8.82
CA HIS A 150 -5.80 -14.35 -9.35
C HIS A 150 -4.46 -14.21 -10.10
N ALA A 151 -4.16 -13.04 -10.66
CA ALA A 151 -2.94 -12.84 -11.45
C ALA A 151 -1.69 -12.66 -10.57
N ALA A 152 -1.83 -11.95 -9.45
CA ALA A 152 -0.71 -11.57 -8.59
C ALA A 152 -0.28 -12.68 -7.63
N ASP A 153 0.96 -12.61 -7.17
CA ASP A 153 1.48 -13.55 -6.16
C ASP A 153 1.00 -13.15 -4.76
N TYR A 154 0.86 -11.84 -4.51
CA TYR A 154 0.34 -11.28 -3.27
C TYR A 154 -0.82 -10.34 -3.55
N VAL A 155 -1.82 -10.38 -2.68
CA VAL A 155 -2.95 -9.45 -2.71
C VAL A 155 -3.06 -8.82 -1.33
N ILE A 156 -2.97 -7.51 -1.28
CA ILE A 156 -3.10 -6.70 -0.08
C ILE A 156 -4.38 -5.89 -0.22
N ILE A 157 -5.31 -6.07 0.71
CA ILE A 157 -6.56 -5.31 0.75
C ILE A 157 -6.46 -4.33 1.91
N LEU A 158 -6.45 -3.04 1.60
CA LEU A 158 -6.43 -1.97 2.59
C LEU A 158 -7.84 -1.78 3.17
N LYS A 159 -7.87 -1.42 4.44
CA LYS A 159 -9.09 -0.93 5.09
C LYS A 159 -9.19 0.57 4.86
N ALA A 160 -10.35 1.03 4.37
CA ALA A 160 -10.62 2.45 4.27
C ALA A 160 -10.62 3.10 5.66
N ARG A 161 -9.89 4.20 5.85
CA ARG A 161 -10.01 4.99 7.08
C ARG A 161 -11.23 5.90 6.96
N GLY A 162 -12.26 5.64 7.76
CA GLY A 162 -13.40 6.56 7.94
C GLY A 162 -14.46 6.54 6.84
N VAL A 163 -15.30 5.50 6.87
CA VAL A 163 -16.74 5.73 7.10
C VAL A 163 -16.97 5.15 8.50
N SER A 164 -17.54 5.91 9.42
CA SER A 164 -17.76 5.48 10.80
C SER A 164 -18.36 4.08 10.87
N ASP A 165 -17.73 3.19 11.63
CA ASP A 165 -18.32 1.94 12.12
C ASP A 165 -19.42 2.29 13.15
N GLU A 166 -20.52 2.90 12.71
CA GLU A 166 -21.75 3.01 13.49
C GLU A 166 -22.79 2.07 12.90
N GLU A 167 -22.70 0.79 13.27
CA GLU A 167 -23.84 -0.12 13.41
C GLU A 167 -23.33 -1.41 14.10
N GLY A 168 -22.87 -1.23 15.34
CA GLY A 168 -22.72 -2.32 16.31
C GLY A 168 -23.99 -2.39 17.15
N HIS A 169 -24.80 -3.41 16.91
CA HIS A 169 -25.91 -3.82 17.75
C HIS A 169 -25.55 -3.84 19.23
N ILE A 170 -26.33 -3.12 20.05
CA ILE A 170 -26.65 -3.51 21.42
C ILE A 170 -28.15 -3.22 21.62
N GLU A 171 -29.00 -4.22 21.42
CA GLU A 171 -30.23 -4.32 22.21
C GLU A 171 -29.96 -5.39 23.27
N ASP A 172 -29.56 -4.91 24.44
CA ASP A 172 -29.50 -5.71 25.65
C ASP A 172 -30.91 -6.20 25.98
N THR A 173 -31.07 -7.51 25.82
CA THR A 173 -32.17 -8.25 26.42
C THR A 173 -31.88 -8.33 27.92
N GLU A 174 -32.71 -7.68 28.74
CA GLU A 174 -33.23 -8.19 30.03
C GLU A 174 -33.86 -7.08 30.87
N LYS A 175 -35.14 -7.25 31.21
CA LYS A 175 -35.53 -7.48 32.61
C LYS A 175 -36.98 -7.95 32.71
N GLY A 176 -37.13 -9.16 33.24
CA GLY A 176 -38.39 -9.67 33.72
C GLY A 176 -38.89 -8.92 34.97
N GLY A 177 -40.21 -8.84 35.05
CA GLY A 177 -41.03 -9.06 36.24
C GLY A 177 -40.82 -8.18 37.48
N GLU A 178 -41.84 -7.40 37.81
CA GLU A 178 -42.46 -7.47 39.15
C GLU A 178 -43.88 -6.88 39.12
N GLY A 179 -44.74 -7.44 39.98
CA GLY A 179 -46.18 -7.29 39.91
C GLY A 179 -46.79 -6.09 40.65
N ARG A 180 -48.11 -6.01 40.46
CA ARG A 180 -49.13 -5.73 41.50
C ARG A 180 -49.34 -4.28 41.95
N LYS A 181 -50.50 -3.74 41.53
CA LYS A 181 -51.55 -2.97 42.27
C LYS A 181 -52.45 -2.37 41.19
N GLY A 182 -53.77 -2.56 41.15
CA GLY A 182 -54.73 -2.49 42.24
C GLY A 182 -55.55 -1.21 42.03
N SER A 183 -56.71 -1.36 41.39
CA SER A 183 -57.95 -0.56 41.45
C SER A 183 -58.77 -0.76 40.18
#